data_AF-A0A8S2FNH4-F1
#
_entry.id   AF-A0A8S2FNH4-F1
#
_cell.length_a   1.000
_cell.length_b   1.000
_cell.length_c   1.000
_cell.angle_alpha   90.00
_cell.angle_beta   90.00
_cell.angle_gamma   90.00
#
_symmetry.space_group_name_H-M   'P 1'
#
loop_
_entity.id
_entity.type
_entity.pdbx_description
1 polymer ?
#
loop_
_entity_poly.entity_id
_entity_poly.type
_entity_poly.pdbx_seq_one_letter_code
_entity_poly.pdbx_strand_id
1 'polypeptide(L)'
;SVPHNITTHNTTDFNIKQCQLRGYFLETSLSSLYISFDLQAIYRLCHIVFYKKSYYHKSVTFYFVLICLNWIYSFLSQLIFYLSGWFEYVGENEYFCEINFINIVRVAISTIIVYGIPMSFLAVIYLWISQYVRTTTSTVSTVQHRMHIKRHTEMLKRVLIPVFILLALGTPCILFIVSAAIENNGTINYLCYRISFFFVSLGTNIMPIAIILLTPNLKAAIGRRRSRKITSITVLGTKTLTVPTLNLDSG
;
A
#
# COMPACT_ATOMS: atom_id res chain seq x y z
N SER A 1 47.59 16.11 26.90
CA SER A 1 46.43 15.98 27.80
C SER A 1 45.40 17.04 27.42
N VAL A 2 44.48 16.66 26.54
CA VAL A 2 43.36 17.53 26.12
C VAL A 2 42.21 17.27 27.09
N PRO A 3 41.59 18.30 27.69
CA PRO A 3 40.59 18.10 28.72
C PRO A 3 39.29 17.55 28.11
N HIS A 4 38.87 16.38 28.60
CA HIS A 4 37.50 15.90 28.49
C HIS A 4 36.59 16.84 29.28
N ASN A 5 35.93 17.77 28.60
CA ASN A 5 34.91 18.59 29.22
C ASN A 5 33.52 17.95 29.06
N ILE A 6 32.95 17.69 30.22
CA ILE A 6 31.71 16.99 30.51
C ILE A 6 30.56 17.99 30.37
N THR A 7 29.89 18.07 29.22
CA THR A 7 28.64 18.87 29.06
C THR A 7 27.73 18.41 27.89
N THR A 8 27.74 17.15 27.49
CA THR A 8 26.95 16.66 26.32
C THR A 8 25.93 15.56 26.62
N HIS A 9 25.61 15.27 27.89
CA HIS A 9 24.68 14.17 28.19
C HIS A 9 23.21 14.49 27.85
N ASN A 10 22.75 15.73 28.04
CA ASN A 10 21.34 16.06 27.84
C ASN A 10 20.94 16.28 26.37
N THR A 11 21.86 16.74 25.52
CA THR A 11 21.57 16.98 24.09
C THR A 11 21.62 15.70 23.28
N THR A 12 22.49 14.75 23.64
CA THR A 12 22.60 13.46 22.96
C THR A 12 21.40 12.55 23.24
N ASP A 13 20.96 12.47 24.50
CA ASP A 13 19.78 11.66 24.89
C ASP A 13 18.47 12.18 24.27
N PHE A 14 18.30 13.50 24.17
CA PHE A 14 17.13 14.10 23.51
C PHE A 14 17.08 13.76 22.01
N ASN A 15 18.23 13.80 21.34
CA ASN A 15 18.34 13.47 19.92
C ASN A 15 18.04 11.98 19.67
N ILE A 16 18.51 11.07 20.54
CA ILE A 16 18.25 9.62 20.43
C ILE A 16 16.75 9.32 20.57
N LYS A 17 16.08 9.87 21.58
CA LYS A 17 14.64 9.64 21.77
C LYS A 17 13.82 10.21 20.61
N GLN A 18 14.21 11.37 20.10
CA GLN A 18 13.54 11.98 18.94
C GLN A 18 13.73 11.13 17.68
N CYS A 19 14.93 10.59 17.45
CA CYS A 19 15.21 9.61 16.40
C CYS A 19 14.26 8.43 16.51
N GLN A 20 14.27 7.75 17.66
CA GLN A 20 13.47 6.53 17.89
C GLN A 20 11.99 6.77 17.65
N LEU A 21 11.47 7.93 18.06
CA LEU A 21 10.09 8.32 17.83
C LEU A 21 9.80 8.52 16.34
N ARG A 22 10.71 9.15 15.58
CA ARG A 22 10.56 9.31 14.11
C ARG A 22 10.60 7.97 13.39
N GLY A 23 11.55 7.10 13.73
CA GLY A 23 11.64 5.74 13.17
C GLY A 23 10.37 4.94 13.45
N TYR A 24 9.86 5.00 14.68
CA TYR A 24 8.60 4.37 15.06
C TYR A 24 7.41 4.83 14.22
N PHE A 25 7.21 6.14 14.05
CA PHE A 25 6.09 6.65 13.23
C PHE A 25 6.25 6.33 11.75
N LEU A 26 7.48 6.34 11.22
CA LEU A 26 7.77 5.98 9.84
C LEU A 26 7.41 4.52 9.58
N GLU A 27 7.93 3.59 10.39
CA GLU A 27 7.64 2.16 10.28
C GLU A 27 6.16 1.84 10.53
N THR A 28 5.53 2.52 11.48
CA THR A 28 4.08 2.35 11.74
C THR A 28 3.27 2.76 10.51
N SER A 29 3.64 3.87 9.86
CA SER A 29 2.97 4.34 8.66
C SER A 29 3.15 3.36 7.51
N LEU A 30 4.35 2.82 7.36
CA LEU A 30 4.68 1.82 6.34
C LEU A 30 3.90 0.50 6.56
N SER A 31 3.90 0.00 7.79
CA SER A 31 3.14 -1.19 8.20
C SER A 31 1.64 -1.00 7.96
N SER A 32 1.08 0.15 8.35
CA SER A 32 -0.34 0.50 8.14
C SER A 32 -0.69 0.55 6.65
N LEU A 33 0.23 1.03 5.81
CA LEU A 33 0.05 1.04 4.36
C LEU A 33 0.00 -0.38 3.78
N TYR A 34 0.88 -1.29 4.20
CA TYR A 34 0.86 -2.69 3.73
C TYR A 34 -0.43 -3.40 4.13
N ILE A 35 -0.84 -3.30 5.39
CA ILE A 35 -2.07 -3.94 5.88
C ILE A 35 -3.32 -3.27 5.28
N SER A 36 -3.24 -2.00 4.87
CA SER A 36 -4.32 -1.38 4.09
C SER A 36 -4.56 -2.08 2.76
N PHE A 37 -3.56 -2.74 2.16
CA PHE A 37 -3.79 -3.60 0.99
C PHE A 37 -4.54 -4.89 1.36
N ASP A 38 -4.29 -5.45 2.55
CA ASP A 38 -5.03 -6.59 3.08
C ASP A 38 -6.50 -6.22 3.33
N LEU A 39 -6.75 -5.05 3.92
CA LEU A 39 -8.11 -4.54 4.10
C LEU A 39 -8.87 -4.40 2.78
N GLN A 40 -8.18 -3.92 1.73
CA GLN A 40 -8.76 -3.86 0.39
C GLN A 40 -9.05 -5.26 -0.18
N ALA A 41 -8.20 -6.24 0.10
CA ALA A 41 -8.41 -7.63 -0.30
C ALA A 41 -9.57 -8.27 0.47
N ILE A 42 -9.69 -8.05 1.79
CA ILE A 42 -10.82 -8.47 2.61
C ILE A 42 -12.12 -7.86 2.08
N TYR A 43 -12.14 -6.56 1.78
CA TYR A 43 -13.30 -5.90 1.18
C TYR A 43 -13.75 -6.61 -0.11
N ARG A 44 -12.80 -6.94 -0.99
CA ARG A 44 -13.07 -7.70 -2.22
C ARG A 44 -13.57 -9.12 -1.93
N LEU A 45 -12.97 -9.81 -0.96
CA LEU A 45 -13.38 -11.15 -0.51
C LEU A 45 -14.83 -11.13 -0.02
N CYS A 46 -15.17 -10.20 0.87
CA CYS A 46 -16.53 -10.00 1.38
C CYS A 46 -17.54 -9.76 0.25
N HIS A 47 -17.17 -8.93 -0.72
CA HIS A 47 -18.06 -8.62 -1.84
C HIS A 47 -18.25 -9.79 -2.82
N ILE A 48 -17.22 -10.59 -3.09
CA ILE A 48 -17.26 -11.68 -4.08
C ILE A 48 -17.83 -12.96 -3.47
N VAL A 49 -17.32 -13.36 -2.30
CA VAL A 49 -17.65 -14.65 -1.67
C VAL A 49 -18.94 -14.55 -0.86
N PHE A 50 -19.09 -13.50 -0.07
CA PHE A 50 -20.21 -13.37 0.88
C PHE A 50 -21.38 -12.53 0.34
N TYR A 51 -21.55 -12.47 -0.99
CA TYR A 51 -22.59 -11.66 -1.63
C TYR A 51 -24.03 -11.96 -1.13
N LYS A 52 -24.29 -13.19 -0.65
CA LYS A 52 -25.59 -13.60 -0.10
C LYS A 52 -25.84 -13.08 1.33
N LYS A 53 -24.80 -12.81 2.11
CA LYS A 53 -24.93 -12.35 3.50
C LYS A 53 -24.86 -10.83 3.55
N SER A 54 -26.03 -10.17 3.44
CA SER A 54 -26.15 -8.70 3.33
C SER A 54 -25.45 -7.91 4.46
N TYR A 55 -25.23 -8.50 5.63
CA TYR A 55 -24.62 -7.83 6.77
C TYR A 55 -23.15 -7.39 6.52
N TYR A 56 -22.31 -8.29 6.01
CA TYR A 56 -20.88 -8.01 5.80
C TYR A 56 -20.60 -7.06 4.63
N HIS A 57 -21.52 -7.00 3.67
CA HIS A 57 -21.37 -6.17 2.47
C HIS A 57 -21.73 -4.70 2.74
N LYS A 58 -22.81 -4.44 3.49
CA LYS A 58 -23.36 -3.09 3.65
C LYS A 58 -22.95 -2.38 4.93
N SER A 59 -22.39 -3.09 5.90
CA SER A 59 -22.04 -2.49 7.18
C SER A 59 -20.79 -1.63 7.06
N VAL A 60 -20.98 -0.31 6.97
CA VAL A 60 -19.90 0.68 7.06
C VAL A 60 -19.16 0.54 8.39
N THR A 61 -19.90 0.25 9.47
CA THR A 61 -19.35 0.01 10.80
C THR A 61 -18.34 -1.12 10.82
N PHE A 62 -18.60 -2.21 10.10
CA PHE A 62 -17.67 -3.34 10.01
C PHE A 62 -16.31 -2.93 9.42
N TYR A 63 -16.31 -2.21 8.29
CA TYR A 63 -15.06 -1.75 7.67
C TYR A 63 -14.37 -0.67 8.50
N PHE A 64 -15.12 0.21 9.17
CA PHE A 64 -14.53 1.19 10.08
C PHE A 64 -13.81 0.50 11.25
N VAL A 65 -14.42 -0.51 11.87
CA VAL A 65 -13.79 -1.31 12.93
C VAL A 65 -12.51 -1.98 12.40
N LEU A 66 -12.53 -2.57 11.20
CA LEU A 66 -11.33 -3.17 10.61
C LEU A 66 -10.20 -2.15 10.38
N ILE A 67 -10.53 -0.92 9.95
CA ILE A 67 -9.55 0.15 9.80
C ILE A 67 -8.96 0.54 11.16
N CYS A 68 -9.78 0.67 12.20
CA CYS A 68 -9.29 0.96 13.55
C CYS A 68 -8.38 -0.17 14.07
N LEU A 69 -8.77 -1.43 13.88
CA LEU A 69 -7.96 -2.59 14.25
C LEU A 69 -6.63 -2.64 13.51
N ASN A 70 -6.60 -2.26 12.22
CA ASN A 70 -5.36 -2.15 11.45
C ASN A 70 -4.40 -1.12 12.08
N TRP A 71 -4.90 0.08 12.40
CA TRP A 71 -4.06 1.10 13.04
C TRP A 71 -3.54 0.64 14.40
N ILE A 72 -4.42 0.06 15.24
CA ILE A 72 -4.03 -0.49 16.54
C ILE A 72 -2.93 -1.54 16.35
N TYR A 73 -3.14 -2.50 15.45
CA TYR A 73 -2.14 -3.53 15.15
C TYR A 73 -0.82 -2.91 14.69
N SER A 74 -0.85 -1.94 13.78
CA SER A 74 0.37 -1.29 13.25
C SER A 74 1.14 -0.56 14.33
N PHE A 75 0.46 0.16 15.24
CA PHE A 75 1.12 0.79 16.38
C PHE A 75 1.70 -0.25 17.34
N LEU A 76 0.92 -1.27 17.70
CA LEU A 76 1.37 -2.31 18.64
C LEU A 76 2.54 -3.13 18.09
N SER A 77 2.52 -3.48 16.80
CA SER A 77 3.58 -4.28 16.18
C SER A 77 4.90 -3.51 16.13
N GLN A 78 4.87 -2.19 15.95
CA GLN A 78 6.09 -1.36 15.95
C GLN A 78 6.53 -0.95 17.35
N LEU A 79 5.62 -0.97 18.33
CA LEU A 79 5.92 -0.59 19.71
C LEU A 79 7.00 -1.50 20.32
N ILE A 80 7.01 -2.79 19.96
CA ILE A 80 8.03 -3.72 20.46
C ILE A 80 9.44 -3.32 20.01
N PHE A 81 9.62 -2.82 18.78
CA PHE A 81 10.92 -2.36 18.27
C PHE A 81 11.33 -1.03 18.90
N TYR A 82 10.36 -0.15 19.13
CA TYR A 82 10.59 1.11 19.85
C TYR A 82 11.04 0.87 21.29
N LEU A 83 10.33 0.02 22.05
CA LEU A 83 10.67 -0.32 23.43
C LEU A 83 12.00 -1.08 23.52
N SER A 84 12.35 -1.86 22.50
CA SER A 84 13.63 -2.55 22.42
C SER A 84 14.80 -1.65 22.01
N GLY A 85 14.54 -0.37 21.68
CA GLY A 85 15.55 0.59 21.27
C GLY A 85 16.22 0.25 19.94
N TRP A 86 15.54 -0.43 19.03
CA TRP A 86 16.15 -0.90 17.76
C TRP A 86 16.31 0.19 16.71
N PHE A 87 15.64 1.34 16.90
CA PHE A 87 15.78 2.51 16.04
C PHE A 87 17.03 3.30 16.43
N GLU A 88 17.98 3.38 15.52
CA GLU A 88 19.27 4.03 15.71
C GLU A 88 19.52 5.01 14.56
N TYR A 89 20.41 5.98 14.76
CA TYR A 89 20.86 6.85 13.67
C TYR A 89 21.71 6.05 12.71
N VAL A 90 21.31 6.03 11.43
CA VAL A 90 22.04 5.30 10.39
C VAL A 90 22.91 6.28 9.60
N GLY A 91 24.22 6.15 9.76
CA GLY A 91 25.23 6.92 9.04
C GLY A 91 25.64 8.21 9.75
N GLU A 92 26.93 8.54 9.71
CA GLU A 92 27.48 9.75 10.34
C GLU A 92 27.00 11.05 9.66
N ASN A 93 26.58 10.96 8.40
CA ASN A 93 26.22 12.10 7.55
C ASN A 93 24.73 12.16 7.19
N GLU A 94 23.92 11.20 7.61
CA GLU A 94 22.51 11.12 7.25
C GLU A 94 21.61 11.07 8.48
N TYR A 95 20.73 12.06 8.61
CA TYR A 95 19.85 12.23 9.77
C TYR A 95 18.58 11.36 9.67
N PHE A 96 18.71 10.09 9.27
CA PHE A 96 17.59 9.15 9.22
C PHE A 96 17.64 8.19 10.43
N CYS A 97 16.46 7.81 10.92
CA CYS A 97 16.34 6.88 12.04
C CYS A 97 15.67 5.60 11.56
N GLU A 98 16.40 4.50 11.60
CA GLU A 98 15.96 3.20 11.08
C GLU A 98 16.58 2.06 11.88
N ILE A 99 16.12 0.84 11.64
CA ILE A 99 16.75 -0.36 12.18
C ILE A 99 18.05 -0.61 11.43
N ASN A 100 19.14 -0.67 12.18
CA ASN A 100 20.47 -0.86 11.61
C ASN A 100 20.60 -2.22 10.90
N PHE A 101 20.98 -2.21 9.62
CA PHE A 101 21.12 -3.40 8.77
C PHE A 101 22.27 -4.33 9.20
N ILE A 102 23.18 -3.90 10.09
CA ILE A 102 24.25 -4.76 10.64
C ILE A 102 23.64 -5.97 11.35
N ASN A 103 22.54 -5.79 12.07
CA ASN A 103 21.92 -6.86 12.82
C ASN A 103 20.87 -7.58 11.97
N ILE A 104 21.32 -8.57 11.19
CA ILE A 104 20.46 -9.35 10.30
C ILE A 104 19.23 -9.93 10.99
N VAL A 105 19.33 -10.28 12.28
CA VAL A 105 18.20 -10.82 13.05
C VAL A 105 17.12 -9.75 13.26
N ARG A 106 17.51 -8.53 13.67
CA ARG A 106 16.55 -7.42 13.85
C ARG A 106 15.86 -7.09 12.54
N VAL A 107 16.62 -7.04 11.45
CA VAL A 107 16.10 -6.75 10.12
C VAL A 107 15.18 -7.85 9.61
N ALA A 108 15.55 -9.12 9.78
CA ALA A 108 14.73 -10.25 9.36
C ALA A 108 13.39 -10.27 10.12
N ILE A 109 13.41 -10.04 11.44
CA ILE A 109 12.19 -9.96 12.25
C ILE A 109 11.32 -8.79 11.78
N SER A 110 11.88 -7.59 11.62
CA SER A 110 11.14 -6.43 11.11
C SER A 110 10.55 -6.70 9.72
N THR A 111 11.35 -7.24 8.80
CA THR A 111 10.93 -7.59 7.44
C THR A 111 9.78 -8.59 7.44
N ILE A 112 9.85 -9.64 8.28
CA ILE A 112 8.78 -10.63 8.39
C ILE A 112 7.50 -9.98 8.92
N ILE A 113 7.60 -9.14 9.95
CA ILE A 113 6.43 -8.51 10.58
C ILE A 113 5.78 -7.48 9.65
N VAL A 114 6.58 -6.59 9.04
CA VAL A 114 6.10 -5.47 8.21
C VAL A 114 5.69 -5.92 6.81
N TYR A 115 6.41 -6.88 6.22
CA TYR A 115 6.20 -7.29 4.83
C TYR A 115 5.75 -8.75 4.71
N GLY A 116 6.45 -9.68 5.36
CA GLY A 116 6.19 -11.12 5.20
C GLY A 116 4.78 -11.54 5.60
N ILE A 117 4.31 -11.11 6.78
CA ILE A 117 2.98 -11.44 7.30
C ILE A 117 1.87 -10.82 6.43
N PRO A 118 1.87 -9.50 6.13
CA PRO A 118 0.87 -8.91 5.24
C PRO A 118 0.84 -9.57 3.86
N MET A 119 2.00 -9.80 3.24
CA MET A 119 2.05 -10.43 1.91
C MET A 119 1.54 -11.87 1.91
N SER A 120 1.82 -12.63 2.97
CA SER A 120 1.30 -14.00 3.12
C SER A 120 -0.21 -14.00 3.30
N PHE A 121 -0.72 -13.10 4.14
CA PHE A 121 -2.16 -12.95 4.37
C PHE A 121 -2.90 -12.51 3.10
N LEU A 122 -2.34 -11.54 2.37
CA LEU A 122 -2.80 -11.12 1.05
C LEU A 122 -2.89 -12.29 0.07
N ALA A 123 -1.83 -13.11 0.00
CA ALA A 123 -1.78 -14.28 -0.86
C ALA A 123 -2.87 -15.30 -0.51
N VAL A 124 -3.07 -15.59 0.78
CA VAL A 124 -4.11 -16.51 1.26
C VAL A 124 -5.52 -16.02 0.87
N ILE A 125 -5.84 -14.75 1.10
CA ILE A 125 -7.13 -14.17 0.72
C ILE A 125 -7.37 -14.35 -0.78
N TYR A 126 -6.37 -14.08 -1.61
CA TYR A 126 -6.53 -14.17 -3.06
C TYR A 126 -6.59 -15.60 -3.59
N LEU A 127 -5.85 -16.53 -2.98
CA LEU A 127 -6.00 -17.95 -3.28
C LEU A 127 -7.44 -18.41 -2.96
N TRP A 128 -8.01 -17.95 -1.85
CA TRP A 128 -9.38 -18.28 -1.49
C TRP A 128 -10.40 -17.70 -2.47
N ILE A 129 -10.26 -16.42 -2.85
CA ILE A 129 -11.12 -15.80 -3.89
C ILE A 129 -11.04 -16.61 -5.19
N SER A 130 -9.83 -16.97 -5.63
CA SER A 130 -9.59 -17.72 -6.84
C SER A 130 -10.26 -19.11 -6.81
N GLN A 131 -10.11 -19.84 -5.71
CA GLN A 131 -10.75 -21.14 -5.51
C GLN A 131 -12.28 -21.05 -5.51
N TYR A 132 -12.85 -20.07 -4.80
CA TYR A 132 -14.30 -19.86 -4.74
C TYR A 132 -14.89 -19.54 -6.13
N VAL A 133 -14.21 -18.67 -6.87
CA VAL A 133 -14.59 -18.30 -8.24
C VAL A 133 -14.56 -19.50 -9.18
N ARG A 134 -13.50 -20.32 -9.13
CA ARG A 134 -13.38 -21.53 -9.95
C ARG A 134 -14.51 -22.52 -9.68
N THR A 135 -14.80 -22.77 -8.40
CA THR A 135 -15.86 -23.69 -7.97
C THR A 135 -17.22 -23.22 -8.47
N THR A 136 -17.55 -21.95 -8.29
CA THR A 136 -18.84 -21.37 -8.70
C THR A 136 -19.01 -21.32 -10.23
N THR A 137 -17.92 -21.17 -10.98
CA THR A 137 -17.97 -21.11 -12.46
C THR A 137 -18.38 -22.44 -13.09
N SER A 138 -18.06 -23.57 -12.46
CA SER A 138 -18.34 -24.91 -13.00
C SER A 138 -19.84 -25.25 -13.14
N THR A 139 -20.71 -24.54 -12.41
CA THR A 139 -22.16 -24.82 -12.38
C THR A 139 -22.96 -24.02 -13.42
N VAL A 140 -22.32 -23.12 -14.17
CA VAL A 140 -23.02 -22.14 -15.03
C VAL A 140 -22.97 -22.53 -16.51
N SER A 141 -24.07 -22.30 -17.25
CA SER A 141 -24.23 -22.65 -18.67
C SER A 141 -23.10 -22.13 -19.60
N THR A 142 -22.79 -22.85 -20.68
CA THR A 142 -21.65 -22.61 -21.60
C THR A 142 -21.55 -21.20 -22.21
N VAL A 143 -22.68 -20.52 -22.46
CA VAL A 143 -22.68 -19.14 -22.99
C VAL A 143 -22.39 -18.11 -21.89
N GLN A 144 -23.01 -18.28 -20.72
CA GLN A 144 -22.71 -17.47 -19.54
C GLN A 144 -21.29 -17.72 -19.05
N HIS A 145 -20.76 -18.93 -19.23
CA HIS A 145 -19.40 -19.35 -18.88
C HIS A 145 -18.35 -18.49 -19.60
N ARG A 146 -18.49 -18.20 -20.90
CA ARG A 146 -17.54 -17.34 -21.64
C ARG A 146 -17.53 -15.90 -21.14
N MET A 147 -18.70 -15.31 -20.88
CA MET A 147 -18.78 -13.94 -20.31
C MET A 147 -18.26 -13.90 -18.88
N HIS A 148 -18.50 -14.96 -18.10
CA HIS A 148 -18.02 -15.14 -16.74
C HIS A 148 -16.49 -15.22 -16.73
N ILE A 149 -15.88 -16.08 -17.57
CA ILE A 149 -14.42 -16.20 -17.70
C ILE A 149 -13.78 -14.83 -17.99
N LYS A 150 -14.30 -14.07 -18.95
CA LYS A 150 -13.72 -12.76 -19.30
C LYS A 150 -13.75 -11.80 -18.10
N ARG A 151 -14.86 -11.79 -17.35
CA ARG A 151 -14.98 -10.99 -16.11
C ARG A 151 -14.01 -11.47 -15.04
N HIS A 152 -13.82 -12.79 -14.90
CA HIS A 152 -12.89 -13.37 -13.92
C HIS A 152 -11.44 -13.08 -14.23
N THR A 153 -11.03 -13.21 -15.48
CA THR A 153 -9.65 -12.87 -15.89
C THR A 153 -9.38 -11.38 -15.64
N GLU A 154 -10.34 -10.51 -15.90
CA GLU A 154 -10.22 -9.08 -15.59
C GLU A 154 -10.18 -8.80 -14.08
N MET A 155 -11.01 -9.48 -13.28
CA MET A 155 -10.95 -9.37 -11.81
C MET A 155 -9.61 -9.89 -11.27
N LEU A 156 -9.11 -11.01 -11.79
CA LEU A 156 -7.84 -11.62 -11.38
C LEU A 156 -6.65 -10.74 -11.77
N LYS A 157 -6.64 -10.12 -12.95
CA LYS A 157 -5.60 -9.17 -13.35
C LYS A 157 -5.52 -7.98 -12.39
N ARG A 158 -6.65 -7.42 -11.97
CA ARG A 158 -6.73 -6.30 -11.01
C ARG A 158 -6.23 -6.65 -9.60
N VAL A 159 -6.02 -7.93 -9.36
CA VAL A 159 -5.57 -8.50 -8.09
C VAL A 159 -4.10 -8.90 -8.17
N LEU A 160 -3.70 -9.60 -9.23
CA LEU A 160 -2.33 -10.04 -9.43
C LEU A 160 -1.38 -8.88 -9.68
N ILE A 161 -1.80 -7.85 -10.42
CA ILE A 161 -0.92 -6.73 -10.77
C ILE A 161 -0.38 -6.01 -9.52
N PRO A 162 -1.20 -5.59 -8.53
CA PRO A 162 -0.67 -4.99 -7.29
C PRO A 162 0.28 -5.92 -6.52
N VAL A 163 -0.02 -7.22 -6.44
CA VAL A 163 0.85 -8.21 -5.77
C VAL A 163 2.19 -8.32 -6.49
N PHE A 164 2.19 -8.42 -7.82
CA PHE A 164 3.41 -8.46 -8.61
C PHE A 164 4.22 -7.16 -8.50
N ILE A 165 3.56 -5.99 -8.43
CA ILE A 165 4.24 -4.71 -8.21
C ILE A 165 4.92 -4.70 -6.83
N LEU A 166 4.21 -5.12 -5.78
CA LEU A 166 4.78 -5.20 -4.42
C LEU A 166 5.93 -6.20 -4.32
N LEU A 167 5.84 -7.34 -5.00
CA LEU A 167 6.94 -8.32 -5.06
C LEU A 167 8.12 -7.79 -5.86
N ALA A 168 7.87 -7.21 -7.04
CA ALA A 168 8.92 -6.69 -7.92
C ALA A 168 9.67 -5.51 -7.32
N LEU A 169 9.00 -4.67 -6.51
CA LEU A 169 9.63 -3.53 -5.82
C LEU A 169 10.21 -3.91 -4.46
N GLY A 170 9.60 -4.86 -3.75
CA GLY A 170 10.09 -5.34 -2.46
C GLY A 170 11.30 -6.27 -2.56
N THR A 171 11.37 -7.11 -3.60
CA THR A 171 12.47 -8.08 -3.76
C THR A 171 13.85 -7.42 -3.89
N PRO A 172 14.05 -6.38 -4.74
CA PRO A 172 15.33 -5.68 -4.81
C PRO A 172 15.75 -5.11 -3.46
N CYS A 173 14.81 -4.52 -2.71
CA CYS A 173 15.06 -3.99 -1.37
C CYS A 173 15.59 -5.07 -0.43
N ILE A 174 14.91 -6.22 -0.36
CA ILE A 174 15.34 -7.37 0.47
C ILE A 174 16.72 -7.89 0.02
N LEU A 175 16.96 -7.98 -1.29
CA LEU A 175 18.25 -8.42 -1.82
C LEU A 175 19.39 -7.48 -1.43
N PHE A 176 19.17 -6.15 -1.50
CA PHE A 176 20.17 -5.16 -1.08
C PHE A 176 20.43 -5.19 0.42
N ILE A 177 19.38 -5.38 1.22
CA ILE A 177 19.49 -5.55 2.67
C ILE A 177 20.30 -6.79 3.01
N VAL A 178 20.00 -7.93 2.37
CA VAL A 178 20.71 -9.20 2.59
C VAL A 178 22.16 -9.09 2.10
N SER A 179 22.42 -8.48 0.94
CA SER A 179 23.79 -8.28 0.47
C SER A 179 24.59 -7.41 1.42
N ALA A 180 23.99 -6.32 1.93
CA ALA A 180 24.61 -5.44 2.91
C ALA A 180 24.90 -6.17 4.25
N ALA A 181 24.03 -7.09 4.66
CA ALA A 181 24.23 -7.89 5.86
C ALA A 181 25.32 -8.97 5.69
N ILE A 182 25.45 -9.56 4.49
CA ILE A 182 26.46 -10.58 4.21
C ILE A 182 27.87 -9.98 4.09
N GLU A 183 27.98 -8.74 3.58
CA GLU A 183 29.28 -8.14 3.27
C GLU A 183 30.19 -7.89 4.48
N ASN A 184 29.69 -8.05 5.73
CA ASN A 184 30.39 -8.26 7.03
C ASN A 184 31.65 -7.45 7.38
N ASN A 185 32.16 -6.59 6.51
CA ASN A 185 33.34 -5.76 6.73
C ASN A 185 33.02 -4.53 7.59
N GLY A 186 31.84 -4.47 8.22
CA GLY A 186 31.38 -3.35 9.04
C GLY A 186 31.06 -2.07 8.25
N THR A 187 31.47 -1.98 6.98
CA THR A 187 31.18 -0.85 6.10
C THR A 187 29.91 -1.12 5.32
N ILE A 188 28.75 -0.93 5.95
CA ILE A 188 27.50 -0.91 5.17
C ILE A 188 27.58 0.27 4.21
N ASN A 189 27.46 -0.04 2.93
CA ASN A 189 27.42 0.98 1.91
C ASN A 189 26.12 1.79 2.06
N TYR A 190 26.25 3.07 2.42
CA TYR A 190 25.14 4.02 2.55
C TYR A 190 24.21 4.04 1.32
N LEU A 191 24.73 3.66 0.15
CA LEU A 191 23.93 3.49 -1.06
C LEU A 191 22.81 2.45 -0.90
N CYS A 192 23.00 1.40 -0.11
CA CYS A 192 21.98 0.37 0.11
C CYS A 192 20.73 0.93 0.78
N TYR A 193 20.89 1.79 1.79
CA TYR A 193 19.78 2.47 2.45
C TYR A 193 19.03 3.38 1.48
N ARG A 194 19.76 4.23 0.74
CA ARG A 194 19.15 5.16 -0.24
C ARG A 194 18.39 4.43 -1.34
N ILE A 195 18.97 3.37 -1.90
CA ILE A 195 18.35 2.56 -2.95
C ILE A 195 17.10 1.87 -2.39
N SER A 196 17.19 1.28 -1.20
CA SER A 196 16.05 0.62 -0.54
C SER A 196 14.90 1.61 -0.32
N PHE A 197 15.19 2.78 0.25
CA PHE A 197 14.20 3.83 0.47
C PHE A 197 13.61 4.38 -0.83
N PHE A 198 14.41 4.45 -1.90
CA PHE A 198 13.93 4.80 -3.23
C PHE A 198 12.90 3.79 -3.75
N PHE A 199 13.16 2.48 -3.62
CA PHE A 199 12.20 1.44 -4.02
C PHE A 199 10.92 1.45 -3.17
N VAL A 200 11.05 1.65 -1.86
CA VAL A 200 9.89 1.80 -0.96
C VAL A 200 9.06 3.02 -1.38
N SER A 201 9.71 4.17 -1.59
CA SER A 201 9.07 5.40 -2.05
C SER A 201 8.40 5.23 -3.43
N LEU A 202 9.05 4.53 -4.34
CA LEU A 202 8.49 4.23 -5.66
C LEU A 202 7.25 3.33 -5.52
N GLY A 203 7.30 2.31 -4.65
CA GLY A 203 6.19 1.43 -4.37
C GLY A 203 4.97 2.13 -3.78
N THR A 204 5.19 3.00 -2.78
CA THR A 204 4.09 3.76 -2.16
C THR A 204 3.43 4.74 -3.13
N ASN A 205 4.14 5.23 -4.16
CA ASN A 205 3.58 6.10 -5.19
C ASN A 205 2.91 5.34 -6.35
N ILE A 206 3.50 4.24 -6.81
CA ILE A 206 2.96 3.45 -7.93
C ILE A 206 1.68 2.72 -7.51
N MET A 207 1.60 2.22 -6.28
CA MET A 207 0.47 1.39 -5.84
C MET A 207 -0.89 2.10 -5.90
N PRO A 208 -1.07 3.33 -5.38
CA PRO A 208 -2.32 4.08 -5.55
C PRO A 208 -2.68 4.32 -7.02
N ILE A 209 -1.71 4.64 -7.86
CA ILE A 209 -1.92 4.85 -9.31
C ILE A 209 -2.40 3.54 -9.95
N ALA A 210 -1.75 2.43 -9.65
CA ALA A 210 -2.15 1.10 -10.12
C ALA A 210 -3.58 0.77 -9.68
N ILE A 211 -3.93 1.00 -8.41
CA ILE A 211 -5.29 0.75 -7.89
C ILE A 211 -6.33 1.59 -8.65
N ILE A 212 -6.06 2.87 -8.91
CA ILE A 212 -6.95 3.76 -9.68
C ILE A 212 -7.13 3.26 -11.12
N LEU A 213 -6.05 2.88 -11.79
CA LEU A 213 -6.08 2.40 -13.17
C LEU A 213 -6.79 1.06 -13.31
N LEU A 214 -6.63 0.18 -12.32
CA LEU A 214 -7.22 -1.16 -12.30
C LEU A 214 -8.70 -1.14 -11.90
N THR A 215 -9.18 -0.12 -11.20
CA THR A 215 -10.56 -0.05 -10.74
C THR A 215 -11.44 0.71 -11.76
N PRO A 216 -12.27 0.02 -12.55
CA PRO A 216 -13.04 0.66 -13.64
C PRO A 216 -14.07 1.66 -13.11
N ASN A 217 -14.62 1.43 -11.92
CA ASN A 217 -15.57 2.34 -11.28
C ASN A 217 -14.91 3.69 -10.94
N LEU A 218 -13.66 3.66 -10.47
CA LEU A 218 -12.88 4.87 -10.21
C LEU A 218 -12.51 5.56 -11.52
N LYS A 219 -12.05 4.80 -12.53
CA LYS A 219 -11.76 5.32 -13.87
C LYS A 219 -12.98 6.00 -14.49
N ALA A 220 -14.15 5.39 -14.39
CA ALA A 220 -15.41 5.96 -14.87
C ALA A 220 -15.85 7.19 -14.08
N ALA A 221 -15.70 7.19 -12.75
CA ALA A 221 -16.00 8.35 -11.91
C ALA A 221 -15.10 9.55 -12.22
N ILE A 222 -13.80 9.31 -12.40
CA ILE A 222 -12.82 10.33 -12.81
C ILE A 222 -13.13 10.85 -14.21
N GLY A 223 -13.42 9.95 -15.16
CA GLY A 223 -13.82 10.31 -16.53
C GLY A 223 -15.06 11.20 -16.55
N ARG A 224 -16.11 10.84 -15.80
CA ARG A 224 -17.33 11.65 -15.68
C ARG A 224 -17.08 13.03 -15.08
N ARG A 225 -16.22 13.14 -14.04
CA ARG A 225 -15.84 14.43 -13.46
C ARG A 225 -15.05 15.29 -14.46
N ARG A 226 -14.16 14.68 -15.24
CA ARG A 226 -13.38 15.37 -16.28
C ARG A 226 -14.30 15.88 -17.40
N SER A 227 -15.24 15.07 -17.88
CA SER A 227 -16.22 15.48 -18.89
C SER A 227 -17.11 16.62 -18.39
N ARG A 228 -17.59 16.61 -17.14
CA ARG A 228 -18.38 17.72 -16.58
C ARG A 228 -17.59 19.03 -16.52
N LYS A 229 -16.31 18.99 -16.13
CA LYS A 229 -15.45 20.20 -16.12
C LYS A 229 -15.23 20.76 -17.52
N ILE A 230 -15.05 19.90 -18.53
CA ILE A 230 -14.89 20.34 -19.93
C ILE A 230 -16.18 21.00 -20.43
N THR A 231 -17.34 20.38 -20.22
CA THR A 231 -18.63 20.96 -20.60
C THR A 231 -18.90 22.30 -19.90
N SER A 232 -18.58 22.44 -18.61
CA SER A 232 -18.75 23.72 -17.90
C SER A 232 -17.82 24.83 -18.41
N ILE A 233 -16.59 24.51 -18.82
CA ILE A 233 -15.66 25.49 -19.41
C ILE A 233 -16.12 25.90 -20.82
N THR A 234 -16.64 24.96 -21.62
CA THR A 234 -17.23 25.28 -22.93
C THR A 234 -18.46 26.17 -22.78
N VAL A 235 -19.36 25.90 -21.82
CA VAL A 235 -20.57 26.71 -21.60
C VAL A 235 -20.25 28.12 -21.06
N LEU A 236 -19.19 28.30 -20.25
CA LEU A 236 -18.74 29.64 -19.83
C LEU A 236 -17.95 30.39 -20.91
N GLY A 237 -17.36 29.68 -21.89
CA GLY A 237 -16.61 30.26 -23.00
C GLY A 237 -17.47 30.65 -24.21
N THR A 238 -18.69 30.12 -24.33
CA THR A 238 -19.62 30.43 -25.43
C THR A 238 -20.88 31.15 -24.92
N LYS A 239 -20.74 32.43 -24.58
CA LYS A 239 -21.62 33.42 -25.22
C LYS A 239 -21.09 33.50 -26.66
N THR A 240 -21.76 33.09 -27.73
CA THR A 240 -23.16 33.29 -28.12
C THR A 240 -23.41 32.32 -29.27
N LEU A 241 -24.51 31.57 -29.28
CA LEU A 241 -25.14 31.09 -30.51
C LEU A 241 -26.57 30.66 -30.19
N THR A 242 -27.48 31.61 -30.38
CA THR A 242 -28.90 31.40 -30.59
C THR A 242 -29.10 30.34 -31.68
N VAL A 243 -29.65 29.19 -31.30
CA VAL A 243 -30.24 28.26 -32.27
C VAL A 243 -31.69 28.72 -32.49
N PRO A 244 -32.07 29.11 -33.71
CA PRO A 244 -33.46 29.43 -34.00
C PRO A 244 -34.24 28.12 -34.07
N THR A 245 -35.27 28.01 -33.24
CA THR A 245 -36.37 27.06 -33.42
C THR A 245 -37.10 27.43 -34.71
N LEU A 246 -36.97 26.61 -35.75
CA LEU A 246 -37.76 26.74 -36.96
C LEU A 246 -38.82 25.64 -36.99
N ASN A 247 -40.06 26.11 -36.98
CA ASN A 247 -41.32 25.39 -36.96
C ASN A 247 -41.41 24.32 -38.04
N LEU A 248 -41.89 23.13 -37.64
CA LEU A 248 -42.51 22.17 -38.54
C LEU A 248 -44.03 22.44 -38.50
N ASP A 249 -44.50 23.29 -39.41
CA ASP A 249 -45.90 23.44 -39.74
C ASP A 249 -46.25 22.55 -40.94
N SER A 250 -47.27 21.72 -40.72
CA SER A 250 -48.33 21.28 -41.64
C SER A 250 -48.03 21.04 -43.13
N GLY A 251 -48.19 19.78 -43.52
CA GLY A 251 -48.52 19.32 -44.87
C GLY A 251 -49.11 17.91 -44.79
#